data_AF-A0A0R3LGB2-F1
#
_entry.id   AF-A0A0R3LGB2-F1
#
_cell.length_a   1.000
_cell.length_b   1.000
_cell.length_c   1.000
_cell.angle_alpha   90.00
_cell.angle_beta   90.00
_cell.angle_gamma   90.00
#
_symmetry.space_group_name_H-M   'P 1'
#
loop_
_entity.id
_entity.type
_entity.pdbx_description
1 polymer ?
#
loop_
_entity_poly.entity_id
_entity_poly.type
_entity_poly.pdbx_seq_one_letter_code
_entity_poly.pdbx_strand_id
1 'polypeptide(L)'
;MARQRKPVFLVVDTCVWLDLAKDYSQEPLLSALEDLVRMNFVSLVVPKIVVDELSRNKERVIEESGRSIAGTLRRAKEMLARYGDDGDKQVAIRQLTEIDQKSVNYRDAATKAVERIERLISGSAEIVSITPSMKLAAAERALQNKAPFHRQRNSMGDATLIEAYGEVQRRAVGHYAFVSHNIKDFSNVGVNEQQPHPDIAKFFPKSRSRYFTKLGNALNAYRPIEFQDIMVEHTLDFPPRRFIEITEAVSKLLDQVWYNRHQVWNEKLQGGEAVLIENHEERGRDPFGLRIHRSIWEGAERSARKMETKYGPGELGPWDDFDWGLINGKLSALRWVLGEDWDMLDT
;
A
#
# COMPACT_ATOMS: atom_id res chain seq x y z
N MET A 1 12.07 12.14 -30.66
CA MET A 1 13.15 12.08 -29.63
C MET A 1 12.94 13.21 -28.64
N ALA A 2 12.28 12.95 -27.51
CA ALA A 2 12.19 13.94 -26.44
C ALA A 2 13.60 14.17 -25.89
N ARG A 3 14.07 15.43 -25.86
CA ARG A 3 15.33 15.79 -25.17
C ARG A 3 15.24 15.26 -23.74
N GLN A 4 16.06 14.26 -23.39
CA GLN A 4 16.18 13.77 -22.01
C GLN A 4 16.45 14.99 -21.11
N ARG A 5 15.47 15.32 -20.26
CA ARG A 5 15.60 16.40 -19.28
C ARG A 5 16.71 16.00 -18.30
N LYS A 6 17.68 16.89 -18.08
CA LYS A 6 18.75 16.68 -17.09
C LYS A 6 18.15 16.35 -15.72
N PRO A 7 18.79 15.46 -14.93
CA PRO A 7 18.30 15.11 -13.59
C PRO A 7 18.16 16.35 -12.70
N VAL A 8 17.23 16.28 -11.75
CA VAL A 8 17.14 17.27 -10.65
C VAL A 8 18.05 16.83 -9.51
N PHE A 9 18.87 17.75 -9.01
CA PHE A 9 19.69 17.54 -7.83
C PHE A 9 18.84 17.77 -6.58
N LEU A 10 18.61 16.72 -5.82
CA LEU A 10 17.71 16.72 -4.67
C LEU A 10 18.52 16.62 -3.38
N VAL A 11 18.37 17.62 -2.52
CA VAL A 11 18.89 17.62 -1.15
C VAL A 11 17.73 17.51 -0.19
N VAL A 12 17.74 16.44 0.59
CA VAL A 12 16.68 16.10 1.54
C VAL A 12 17.23 16.21 2.95
N ASP A 13 16.54 16.97 3.79
CA ASP A 13 16.83 17.13 5.20
C ASP A 13 16.65 15.81 5.97
N THR A 14 17.43 15.62 7.04
CA THR A 14 17.38 14.46 7.95
C THR A 14 15.95 14.19 8.41
N CYS A 15 15.19 15.23 8.79
CA CYS A 15 13.83 15.06 9.30
C CYS A 15 12.89 14.36 8.31
N VAL A 16 13.09 14.55 7.01
CA VAL A 16 12.28 13.93 5.96
C VAL A 16 12.63 12.45 5.83
N TRP A 17 13.92 12.09 5.88
CA TRP A 17 14.35 10.69 5.87
C TRP A 17 13.82 9.92 7.09
N LEU A 18 13.89 10.52 8.27
CA LEU A 18 13.38 9.92 9.50
C LEU A 18 11.86 9.71 9.43
N ASP A 19 11.13 10.64 8.82
CA ASP A 19 9.68 10.53 8.63
C ASP A 19 9.32 9.42 7.64
N LEU A 20 10.01 9.34 6.49
CA LEU A 20 9.87 8.25 5.52
C LEU A 20 10.14 6.87 6.14
N ALA A 21 11.12 6.78 7.05
CA ALA A 21 11.43 5.55 7.75
C ALA A 21 10.39 5.19 8.83
N LYS A 22 9.78 6.20 9.44
CA LYS A 22 8.86 6.04 10.58
C LYS A 22 7.45 5.66 10.14
N ASP A 23 6.96 6.27 9.07
CA ASP A 23 5.59 6.14 8.59
C ASP A 23 5.50 5.14 7.42
N TYR A 24 4.91 3.98 7.71
CA TYR A 24 4.72 2.92 6.71
C TYR A 24 3.86 3.36 5.52
N SER A 25 2.96 4.33 5.69
CA SER A 25 2.17 4.85 4.57
C SER A 25 3.01 5.58 3.51
N GLN A 26 4.25 5.94 3.85
CA GLN A 26 5.22 6.56 2.95
C GLN A 26 6.06 5.54 2.17
N GLU A 27 5.84 4.23 2.35
CA GLU A 27 6.55 3.19 1.60
C GLU A 27 6.47 3.41 0.08
N PRO A 28 5.29 3.70 -0.51
CA PRO A 28 5.21 3.93 -1.96
C PRO A 28 6.03 5.14 -2.42
N LEU A 29 6.13 6.17 -1.57
CA LEU A 29 6.92 7.36 -1.85
C LEU A 29 8.44 7.06 -1.81
N LEU A 30 8.88 6.21 -0.89
CA LEU A 30 10.27 5.74 -0.84
C LEU A 30 10.60 4.91 -2.08
N SER A 31 9.72 3.97 -2.46
CA SER A 31 9.85 3.18 -3.69
C SER A 31 9.89 4.06 -4.94
N ALA A 32 9.02 5.07 -5.01
CA ALA A 32 9.03 6.02 -6.11
C ALA A 32 10.33 6.84 -6.18
N LEU A 33 10.88 7.24 -5.04
CA LEU A 33 12.18 7.92 -5.01
C LEU A 33 13.31 7.02 -5.50
N GLU A 34 13.37 5.77 -5.05
CA GLU A 34 14.37 4.78 -5.48
C GLU A 34 14.32 4.58 -7.01
N ASP A 35 13.13 4.47 -7.58
CA ASP A 35 12.93 4.30 -9.02
C ASP A 35 13.34 5.54 -9.81
N LEU A 36 12.95 6.74 -9.35
CA LEU A 36 13.36 8.00 -9.98
C LEU A 36 14.88 8.22 -9.95
N VAL A 37 15.55 7.74 -8.90
CA VAL A 37 17.02 7.75 -8.81
C VAL A 37 17.62 6.72 -9.76
N ARG A 38 17.10 5.48 -9.77
CA ARG A 38 17.55 4.40 -10.67
C ARG A 38 17.43 4.78 -12.15
N MET A 39 16.35 5.47 -12.50
CA MET A 39 16.09 5.96 -13.87
C MET A 39 16.85 7.25 -14.21
N ASN A 40 17.67 7.77 -13.30
CA ASN A 40 18.46 8.99 -13.46
C ASN A 40 17.59 10.24 -13.74
N PHE A 41 16.37 10.27 -13.22
CA PHE A 41 15.53 11.47 -13.23
C PHE A 41 15.84 12.38 -12.04
N VAL A 42 16.29 11.80 -10.93
CA VAL A 42 16.70 12.47 -9.70
C VAL A 42 18.13 12.06 -9.36
N SER A 43 18.97 13.02 -8.99
CA SER A 43 20.30 12.76 -8.42
C SER A 43 20.31 13.23 -6.98
N LEU A 44 20.51 12.30 -6.05
CA LEU A 44 20.56 12.62 -4.62
C LEU A 44 21.91 13.27 -4.28
N VAL A 45 21.87 14.39 -3.59
CA VAL A 45 23.04 15.04 -3.02
C VAL A 45 22.82 15.14 -1.51
N VAL A 46 23.66 14.44 -0.74
CA VAL A 46 23.45 14.25 0.70
C VAL A 46 24.64 14.80 1.46
N PRO A 47 24.49 15.93 2.16
CA PRO A 47 25.52 16.45 3.05
C PRO A 47 25.87 15.44 4.14
N LYS A 48 27.16 15.33 4.48
CA LYS A 48 27.66 14.36 5.47
C LYS A 48 26.97 14.47 6.83
N ILE A 49 26.54 15.69 7.21
CA ILE A 49 25.76 15.91 8.44
C ILE A 49 24.43 15.12 8.46
N VAL A 50 23.74 15.00 7.32
CA VAL A 50 22.49 14.23 7.20
C VAL A 50 22.76 12.75 7.40
N VAL A 51 23.84 12.22 6.80
CA VAL A 51 24.25 10.83 6.97
C VAL A 51 24.56 10.52 8.45
N ASP A 52 25.28 11.41 9.11
CA ASP A 52 25.68 11.24 10.50
C ASP A 52 24.48 11.34 11.45
N GLU A 53 23.56 12.28 11.21
CA GLU A 53 22.34 12.41 11.99
C GLU A 53 21.37 11.25 11.79
N LEU A 54 21.24 10.73 10.56
CA LEU A 54 20.43 9.56 10.27
C LEU A 54 20.97 8.32 11.02
N SER A 55 22.28 8.10 10.97
CA SER A 55 22.95 6.99 11.65
C SER A 55 22.75 7.02 13.18
N ARG A 56 22.78 8.22 13.79
CA ARG A 56 22.53 8.39 15.22
C ARG A 56 21.07 8.19 15.63
N ASN A 57 20.13 8.52 14.75
CA ASN A 57 18.70 8.49 15.08
C ASN A 57 17.98 7.19 14.69
N LYS A 58 18.63 6.29 13.94
CA LYS A 58 18.00 5.09 13.38
C LYS A 58 17.30 4.20 14.41
N GLU A 59 17.97 3.87 15.51
CA GLU A 59 17.41 2.98 16.55
C GLU A 59 16.19 3.60 17.20
N ARG A 60 16.27 4.92 17.50
CA ARG A 60 15.16 5.68 18.07
C ARG A 60 13.94 5.70 17.14
N VAL A 61 14.15 5.88 15.84
CA VAL A 61 13.05 5.91 14.86
C VAL A 61 12.34 4.56 14.77
N ILE A 62 13.10 3.46 14.72
CA ILE A 62 12.56 2.10 14.71
C ILE A 62 11.74 1.84 15.98
N GLU A 63 12.22 2.31 17.13
CA GLU A 63 11.51 2.17 18.39
C GLU A 63 10.22 3.00 18.45
N GLU A 64 10.28 4.26 17.99
CA GLU A 64 9.14 5.17 17.97
C GLU A 64 8.03 4.72 17.02
N SER A 65 8.38 4.17 15.86
CA SER A 65 7.39 3.67 14.88
C SER A 65 6.51 2.57 15.50
N GLY A 66 7.13 1.59 16.16
CA GLY A 66 6.41 0.53 16.88
C GLY A 66 5.51 1.05 18.00
N ARG A 67 5.98 2.04 18.78
CA ARG A 67 5.20 2.60 19.90
C ARG A 67 4.00 3.44 19.43
N SER A 68 4.14 4.18 18.33
CA SER A 68 3.10 5.08 17.82
C SER A 68 1.83 4.33 17.39
N ILE A 69 2.00 3.21 16.69
CA ILE A 69 0.89 2.40 16.19
C ILE A 69 0.22 1.63 17.33
N ALA A 70 1.00 0.97 18.20
CA ALA A 70 0.47 0.31 19.38
C ALA A 70 -0.33 1.29 20.27
N GLY A 71 0.15 2.53 20.43
CA GLY A 71 -0.56 3.58 21.15
C GLY A 71 -1.88 4.00 20.49
N THR A 72 -1.92 4.06 19.15
CA THR A 72 -3.11 4.42 18.38
C THR A 72 -4.16 3.31 18.40
N LEU A 73 -3.74 2.06 18.22
CA LEU A 73 -4.62 0.89 18.33
C LEU A 73 -5.17 0.76 19.75
N ARG A 74 -4.35 0.98 20.78
CA ARG A 74 -4.82 1.01 22.17
C ARG A 74 -5.90 2.07 22.40
N ARG A 75 -5.68 3.30 21.92
CA ARG A 75 -6.70 4.37 21.99
C ARG A 75 -7.98 4.01 21.25
N ALA A 76 -7.88 3.40 20.06
CA ALA A 76 -9.04 2.95 19.30
C ALA A 76 -9.82 1.85 20.05
N LYS A 77 -9.13 0.86 20.62
CA LYS A 77 -9.72 -0.17 21.48
C LYS A 77 -10.40 0.44 22.71
N GLU A 78 -9.77 1.42 23.37
CA GLU A 78 -10.35 2.14 24.52
C GLU A 78 -11.60 2.95 24.15
N MET A 79 -11.62 3.61 22.98
CA MET A 79 -12.80 4.34 22.50
C MET A 79 -13.95 3.39 22.18
N LEU A 80 -13.69 2.27 21.49
CA LEU A 80 -14.69 1.24 21.24
C LEU A 80 -15.18 0.58 22.54
N ALA A 81 -14.30 0.42 23.53
CA ALA A 81 -14.69 -0.09 24.84
C ALA A 81 -15.69 0.84 25.56
N ARG A 82 -15.54 2.16 25.38
CA ARG A 82 -16.32 3.20 26.05
C ARG A 82 -17.61 3.61 25.31
N TYR A 83 -17.59 3.63 23.99
CA TYR A 83 -18.66 4.19 23.16
C TYR A 83 -19.23 3.21 22.12
N GLY A 84 -18.69 1.99 22.02
CA GLY A 84 -19.16 0.99 21.07
C GLY A 84 -20.44 0.30 21.51
N ASP A 85 -21.34 0.06 20.55
CA ASP A 85 -22.61 -0.65 20.74
C ASP A 85 -22.36 -2.15 20.95
N ASP A 86 -23.16 -2.80 21.82
CA ASP A 86 -22.81 -4.12 22.38
C ASP A 86 -22.74 -5.27 21.35
N GLY A 87 -23.41 -5.13 20.20
CA GLY A 87 -23.41 -6.12 19.11
C GLY A 87 -22.12 -6.16 18.28
N ASP A 88 -21.58 -5.00 17.90
CA ASP A 88 -20.44 -4.89 16.97
C ASP A 88 -19.09 -4.68 17.68
N LYS A 89 -19.13 -4.37 18.98
CA LYS A 89 -17.96 -4.08 19.80
C LYS A 89 -16.94 -5.22 19.83
N GLN A 90 -17.39 -6.46 20.01
CA GLN A 90 -16.49 -7.62 20.09
C GLN A 90 -15.84 -7.94 18.73
N VAL A 91 -16.56 -7.71 17.64
CA VAL A 91 -16.04 -7.90 16.27
C VAL A 91 -14.97 -6.84 15.97
N ALA A 92 -15.26 -5.57 16.26
CA ALA A 92 -14.32 -4.47 16.05
C ALA A 92 -13.06 -4.60 16.92
N ILE A 93 -13.19 -5.01 18.20
CA ILE A 93 -12.03 -5.25 19.08
C ILE A 93 -11.17 -6.41 18.58
N ARG A 94 -11.78 -7.49 18.08
CA ARG A 94 -11.04 -8.62 17.47
C ARG A 94 -10.27 -8.16 16.23
N GLN A 95 -10.90 -7.43 15.31
CA GLN A 95 -10.24 -6.89 14.12
C GLN A 95 -9.06 -5.97 14.48
N LEU A 96 -9.24 -5.07 15.45
CA LEU A 96 -8.13 -4.22 15.93
C LEU A 96 -7.02 -5.04 16.60
N THR A 97 -7.35 -6.18 17.22
CA THR A 97 -6.36 -7.07 17.84
C THR A 97 -5.60 -7.88 16.80
N GLU A 98 -6.24 -8.29 15.70
CA GLU A 98 -5.56 -8.89 14.55
C GLU A 98 -4.59 -7.90 13.88
N ILE A 99 -5.00 -6.63 13.74
CA ILE A 99 -4.12 -5.55 13.25
C ILE A 99 -2.95 -5.32 14.23
N ASP A 100 -3.23 -5.36 15.54
CA ASP A 100 -2.21 -5.22 16.59
C ASP A 100 -1.24 -6.41 16.62
N GLN A 101 -1.68 -7.63 16.32
CA GLN A 101 -0.78 -8.78 16.15
C GLN A 101 0.09 -8.64 14.89
N LYS A 102 -0.47 -8.07 13.81
CA LYS A 102 0.32 -7.63 12.65
C LYS A 102 1.27 -6.46 12.98
N SER A 103 1.16 -5.83 14.15
CA SER A 103 2.02 -4.69 14.50
C SER A 103 3.49 -5.02 14.72
N VAL A 104 3.80 -6.29 14.99
CA VAL A 104 5.17 -6.82 14.97
C VAL A 104 5.82 -6.56 13.60
N ASN A 105 5.03 -6.53 12.51
CA ASN A 105 5.49 -6.20 11.16
C ASN A 105 5.85 -4.72 11.00
N TYR A 106 5.36 -3.80 11.83
CA TYR A 106 5.66 -2.37 11.65
C TYR A 106 7.06 -2.00 12.11
N ARG A 107 7.57 -2.59 13.19
CA ARG A 107 8.97 -2.40 13.59
C ARG A 107 9.90 -2.99 12.54
N ASP A 108 9.56 -4.17 12.03
CA ASP A 108 10.28 -4.81 10.93
C ASP A 108 10.22 -3.96 9.65
N ALA A 109 9.07 -3.37 9.33
CA ALA A 109 8.92 -2.45 8.20
C ALA A 109 9.75 -1.17 8.36
N ALA A 110 9.78 -0.58 9.56
CA ALA A 110 10.63 0.58 9.84
C ALA A 110 12.12 0.23 9.73
N THR A 111 12.55 -0.94 10.24
CA THR A 111 13.92 -1.44 10.06
C THR A 111 14.25 -1.59 8.57
N LYS A 112 13.38 -2.24 7.80
CA LYS A 112 13.53 -2.40 6.34
C LYS A 112 13.60 -1.05 5.63
N ALA A 113 12.77 -0.07 6.02
CA ALA A 113 12.77 1.27 5.45
C ALA A 113 14.09 2.00 5.74
N VAL A 114 14.61 1.92 6.97
CA VAL A 114 15.94 2.47 7.32
C VAL A 114 17.03 1.84 6.48
N GLU A 115 17.07 0.51 6.36
CA GLU A 115 18.06 -0.21 5.55
C GLU A 115 17.99 0.17 4.07
N ARG A 116 16.78 0.37 3.53
CA ARG A 116 16.56 0.86 2.17
C ARG A 116 17.12 2.26 1.98
N ILE A 117 16.83 3.18 2.90
CA ILE A 117 17.37 4.54 2.86
C ILE A 117 18.90 4.54 2.97
N GLU A 118 19.48 3.76 3.88
CA GLU A 118 20.94 3.64 4.02
C GLU A 118 21.59 3.10 2.74
N ARG A 119 20.97 2.11 2.09
CA ARG A 119 21.42 1.59 0.78
C ARG A 119 21.29 2.62 -0.34
N LEU A 120 20.18 3.35 -0.40
CA LEU A 120 19.95 4.39 -1.41
C LEU A 120 21.01 5.50 -1.29
N ILE A 121 21.27 5.97 -0.07
CA ILE A 121 22.27 7.01 0.20
C ILE A 121 23.67 6.50 -0.13
N SER A 122 24.04 5.31 0.36
CA SER A 122 25.40 4.78 0.20
C SER A 122 25.70 4.34 -1.24
N GLY A 123 24.69 3.88 -1.99
CA GLY A 123 24.85 3.35 -3.34
C GLY A 123 24.65 4.36 -4.47
N SER A 124 23.84 5.40 -4.26
CA SER A 124 23.40 6.29 -5.36
C SER A 124 23.58 7.80 -5.09
N ALA A 125 23.84 8.23 -3.85
CA ALA A 125 23.93 9.65 -3.53
C ALA A 125 25.36 10.21 -3.63
N GLU A 126 25.49 11.45 -4.10
CA GLU A 126 26.71 12.24 -3.95
C GLU A 126 26.82 12.72 -2.50
N ILE A 127 27.77 12.16 -1.74
CA ILE A 127 28.02 12.59 -0.36
C ILE A 127 28.88 13.86 -0.36
N VAL A 128 28.33 14.94 0.17
CA VAL A 128 29.03 16.24 0.24
C VAL A 128 29.68 16.41 1.60
N SER A 129 31.01 16.52 1.63
CA SER A 129 31.75 16.80 2.86
C SER A 129 31.46 18.22 3.38
N ILE A 130 31.39 18.34 4.71
CA ILE A 130 31.21 19.64 5.36
C ILE A 130 32.57 20.33 5.49
N THR A 131 32.76 21.38 4.71
CA THR A 131 34.00 22.17 4.69
C THR A 131 34.07 23.15 5.87
N PRO A 132 35.28 23.64 6.23
CA PRO A 132 35.42 24.71 7.21
C PRO A 132 34.67 25.99 6.83
N SER A 133 34.57 26.32 5.54
CA SER A 133 33.81 27.48 5.05
C SER A 133 32.32 27.37 5.36
N MET A 134 31.72 26.19 5.15
CA MET A 134 30.31 25.95 5.51
C MET A 134 30.09 26.11 7.02
N LYS A 135 31.00 25.59 7.84
CA LYS A 135 30.91 25.71 9.32
C LYS A 135 31.04 27.16 9.77
N LEU A 136 31.96 27.92 9.17
CA LEU A 136 32.14 29.34 9.45
C LEU A 136 30.87 30.13 9.08
N ALA A 137 30.31 29.91 7.89
CA ALA A 137 29.09 30.57 7.44
C ALA A 137 27.88 30.23 8.35
N ALA A 138 27.78 28.98 8.80
CA ALA A 138 26.74 28.56 9.75
C ALA A 138 26.93 29.23 11.12
N ALA A 139 28.17 29.39 11.60
CA ALA A 139 28.47 30.12 12.84
C ALA A 139 28.18 31.63 12.72
N GLU A 140 28.47 32.24 11.57
CA GLU A 140 28.11 33.63 11.28
C GLU A 140 26.60 33.86 11.31
N ARG A 141 25.79 32.90 10.84
CA ARG A 141 24.33 32.97 11.00
C ARG A 141 23.91 33.01 12.45
N ALA A 142 24.54 32.20 13.30
CA ALA A 142 24.27 32.19 14.74
C ALA A 142 24.56 33.55 15.38
N LEU A 143 25.72 34.14 15.06
CA LEU A 143 26.10 35.46 15.56
C LEU A 143 25.14 36.58 15.10
N GLN A 144 24.60 36.44 13.89
CA GLN A 144 23.67 37.41 13.31
C GLN A 144 22.19 37.12 13.62
N ASN A 145 21.89 36.07 14.39
CA ASN A 145 20.54 35.57 14.65
C ASN A 145 19.71 35.34 13.36
N LYS A 146 20.37 34.93 12.28
CA LYS A 146 19.73 34.64 10.99
C LYS A 146 19.22 33.22 10.95
N ALA A 147 18.17 32.96 10.18
CA ALA A 147 17.62 31.61 10.05
C ALA A 147 18.72 30.58 9.70
N PRO A 148 18.76 29.43 10.39
CA PRO A 148 17.73 28.91 11.29
C PRO A 148 17.89 29.28 12.80
N PHE A 149 18.69 30.30 13.13
CA PHE A 149 18.88 30.81 14.50
C PHE A 149 17.97 31.98 14.91
N HIS A 150 16.96 32.33 14.12
CA HIS A 150 15.97 33.37 14.46
C HIS A 150 15.06 32.99 15.65
N ARG A 151 15.24 31.78 16.21
CA ARG A 151 14.51 31.26 17.38
C ARG A 151 15.49 30.80 18.46
N GLN A 152 15.03 30.74 19.71
CA GLN A 152 15.83 30.35 20.89
C GLN A 152 16.13 28.82 20.97
N ARG A 153 16.50 28.17 19.86
CA ARG A 153 16.85 26.74 19.83
C ARG A 153 18.17 26.52 19.10
N ASN A 154 18.93 25.52 19.54
CA ASN A 154 20.24 25.22 18.96
C ASN A 154 20.06 24.56 17.58
N SER A 155 20.28 25.32 16.52
CA SER A 155 19.96 24.95 15.13
C SER A 155 21.23 24.88 14.25
N MET A 156 22.37 24.54 14.86
CA MET A 156 23.66 24.48 14.16
C MET A 156 23.70 23.39 13.07
N GLY A 157 22.97 22.29 13.26
CA GLY A 157 22.84 21.24 12.25
C GLY A 157 22.12 21.76 11.00
N ASP A 158 20.93 22.32 11.20
CA ASP A 158 20.12 22.96 10.15
C ASP A 158 20.88 24.10 9.44
N ALA A 159 21.66 24.90 10.19
CA ALA A 159 22.47 25.98 9.63
C ALA A 159 23.60 25.44 8.74
N THR A 160 24.25 24.36 9.19
CA THR A 160 25.29 23.68 8.41
C THR A 160 24.71 23.03 7.15
N LEU A 161 23.51 22.43 7.27
CA LEU A 161 22.78 21.82 6.17
C LEU A 161 22.44 22.84 5.07
N ILE A 162 21.88 23.99 5.44
CA ILE A 162 21.49 25.00 4.45
C ILE A 162 22.69 25.69 3.80
N GLU A 163 23.81 25.88 4.52
CA GLU A 163 25.04 26.39 3.93
C GLU A 163 25.69 25.36 2.98
N ALA A 164 25.66 24.07 3.34
CA ALA A 164 26.08 23.00 2.44
C ALA A 164 25.22 22.98 1.16
N TYR A 165 23.90 23.13 1.29
CA TYR A 165 23.00 23.26 0.14
C TYR A 165 23.35 24.47 -0.74
N GLY A 166 23.63 25.61 -0.12
CA GLY A 166 24.04 26.83 -0.83
C GLY A 166 25.33 26.67 -1.61
N GLU A 167 26.30 25.88 -1.13
CA GLU A 167 27.50 25.52 -1.91
C GLU A 167 27.17 24.53 -3.04
N VAL A 168 26.38 23.49 -2.78
CA VAL A 168 25.97 22.49 -3.80
C VAL A 168 25.27 23.16 -4.97
N GLN A 169 24.32 24.03 -4.69
CA GLN A 169 23.54 24.74 -5.71
C GLN A 169 24.42 25.62 -6.60
N ARG A 170 25.61 26.04 -6.16
CA ARG A 170 26.56 26.86 -6.94
C ARG A 170 27.43 26.07 -7.91
N ARG A 171 27.60 24.75 -7.74
CA ARG A 171 28.60 23.94 -8.47
C ARG A 171 28.38 23.80 -9.98
N ALA A 172 27.16 23.49 -10.44
CA ALA A 172 26.94 23.14 -11.87
C ALA A 172 25.54 23.49 -12.40
N VAL A 173 25.41 23.82 -13.68
CA VAL A 173 24.11 24.15 -14.28
C VAL A 173 23.16 22.95 -14.24
N GLY A 174 22.11 23.05 -13.43
CA GLY A 174 21.09 22.03 -13.24
C GLY A 174 19.96 22.57 -12.36
N HIS A 175 18.88 21.80 -12.21
CA HIS A 175 17.80 22.17 -11.29
C HIS A 175 18.06 21.57 -9.91
N TYR A 176 17.80 22.34 -8.87
CA TYR A 176 18.04 21.96 -7.48
C TYR A 176 16.75 22.03 -6.68
N ALA A 177 16.63 21.12 -5.71
CA ALA A 177 15.51 21.09 -4.79
C ALA A 177 16.04 20.88 -3.37
N PHE A 178 15.56 21.69 -2.43
CA PHE A 178 15.73 21.43 -0.99
C PHE A 178 14.38 21.03 -0.40
N VAL A 179 14.35 19.93 0.34
CA VAL A 179 13.14 19.41 0.99
C VAL A 179 13.38 19.31 2.48
N SER A 180 12.52 19.95 3.28
CA SER A 180 12.55 19.86 4.74
C SER A 180 11.15 19.95 5.33
N HIS A 181 10.86 19.13 6.35
CA HIS A 181 9.64 19.25 7.16
C HIS A 181 9.76 20.33 8.25
N ASN A 182 10.95 20.90 8.47
CA ASN A 182 11.19 21.94 9.46
C ASN A 182 10.76 23.32 8.96
N ILE A 183 9.44 23.51 8.90
CA ILE A 183 8.79 24.76 8.45
C ILE A 183 9.16 25.94 9.35
N LYS A 184 9.35 25.67 10.65
CA LYS A 184 9.63 26.70 11.65
C LYS A 184 10.94 27.42 11.41
N ASP A 185 11.93 26.70 10.88
CA ASP A 185 13.29 27.20 10.75
C ASP A 185 13.66 27.55 9.31
N PHE A 186 13.05 26.88 8.32
CA PHE A 186 13.35 27.11 6.90
C PHE A 186 12.27 27.85 6.11
N SER A 187 11.04 27.97 6.62
CA SER A 187 9.96 28.64 5.88
C SER A 187 9.73 30.08 6.35
N ASN A 188 9.09 30.87 5.49
CA ASN A 188 8.58 32.19 5.84
C ASN A 188 7.26 32.07 6.64
N VAL A 189 7.39 31.65 7.90
CA VAL A 189 6.27 31.47 8.83
C VAL A 189 5.56 32.81 9.05
N GLY A 190 4.23 32.82 8.84
CA GLY A 190 3.40 34.03 8.96
C GLY A 190 3.07 34.71 7.64
N VAL A 191 3.74 34.36 6.53
CA VAL A 191 3.39 34.84 5.18
C VAL A 191 3.00 33.68 4.28
N ASN A 192 3.95 32.75 4.03
CA ASN A 192 3.70 31.57 3.22
C ASN A 192 4.74 30.49 3.54
N GLU A 193 4.28 29.41 4.15
CA GLU A 193 5.12 28.28 4.55
C GLU A 193 5.73 27.52 3.37
N GLN A 194 5.18 27.69 2.16
CA GLN A 194 5.75 27.12 0.92
C GLN A 194 6.91 27.95 0.36
N GLN A 195 7.23 29.09 0.98
CA GLN A 195 8.36 29.93 0.59
C GLN A 195 9.50 29.80 1.62
N PRO A 196 10.77 29.81 1.16
CA PRO A 196 11.90 29.79 2.07
C PRO A 196 11.95 31.08 2.90
N HIS A 197 12.49 30.99 4.12
CA HIS A 197 12.71 32.15 4.98
C HIS A 197 13.59 33.20 4.26
N PRO A 198 13.32 34.52 4.43
CA PRO A 198 14.07 35.58 3.74
C PRO A 198 15.60 35.47 3.85
N ASP A 199 16.12 35.09 5.02
CA ASP A 199 17.56 34.91 5.28
C ASP A 199 18.25 33.79 4.47
N ILE A 200 17.48 32.87 3.91
CA ILE A 200 17.98 31.75 3.09
C ILE A 200 17.46 31.81 1.65
N ALA A 201 16.57 32.74 1.33
CA ALA A 201 15.99 32.92 -0.01
C ALA A 201 17.06 33.09 -1.11
N LYS A 202 18.24 33.62 -0.76
CA LYS A 202 19.41 33.72 -1.67
C LYS A 202 19.85 32.37 -2.28
N PHE A 203 19.56 31.25 -1.62
CA PHE A 203 19.86 29.89 -2.10
C PHE A 203 18.81 29.33 -3.06
N PHE A 204 17.70 30.05 -3.26
CA PHE A 204 16.55 29.62 -4.05
C PHE A 204 16.24 30.58 -5.22
N PRO A 205 17.19 30.85 -6.14
CA PRO A 205 16.87 31.60 -7.35
C PRO A 205 15.83 30.83 -8.19
N LYS A 206 14.71 31.49 -8.52
CA LYS A 206 13.53 30.91 -9.18
C LYS A 206 13.83 30.13 -10.46
N SER A 207 14.89 30.47 -11.19
CA SER A 207 15.29 29.81 -12.44
C SER A 207 15.94 28.45 -12.24
N ARG A 208 16.45 28.15 -11.04
CA ARG A 208 17.37 27.03 -10.82
C ARG A 208 17.09 26.20 -9.58
N SER A 209 16.55 26.80 -8.53
CA SER A 209 16.45 26.17 -7.21
C SER A 209 15.07 26.43 -6.59
N ARG A 210 14.50 25.41 -5.95
CA ARG A 210 13.19 25.48 -5.31
C ARG A 210 13.21 24.82 -3.92
N TYR A 211 12.45 25.41 -3.01
CA TYR A 211 12.20 24.90 -1.67
C TYR A 211 10.86 24.14 -1.65
N PHE A 212 10.80 23.04 -0.92
CA PHE A 212 9.58 22.28 -0.69
C PHE A 212 9.49 21.81 0.76
N THR A 213 8.26 21.79 1.28
CA THR A 213 7.96 21.26 2.62
C THR A 213 7.61 19.77 2.60
N LYS A 214 7.47 19.17 1.42
CA LYS A 214 7.09 17.76 1.23
C LYS A 214 7.85 17.16 0.05
N LEU A 215 8.36 15.95 0.22
CA LEU A 215 9.13 15.26 -0.82
C LEU A 215 8.28 14.97 -2.06
N GLY A 216 7.08 14.40 -1.91
CA GLY A 216 6.19 14.09 -3.04
C GLY A 216 5.89 15.33 -3.91
N ASN A 217 5.71 16.50 -3.30
CA ASN A 217 5.51 17.74 -4.04
C ASN A 217 6.75 18.14 -4.85
N ALA A 218 7.96 17.92 -4.31
CA ALA A 218 9.20 18.19 -5.02
C ALA A 218 9.36 17.27 -6.24
N LEU A 219 9.11 15.97 -6.06
CA LEU A 219 9.19 14.97 -7.14
C LEU A 219 8.18 15.27 -8.24
N ASN A 220 6.90 15.46 -7.88
CA ASN A 220 5.84 15.80 -8.82
C ASN A 220 6.09 17.13 -9.56
N ALA A 221 6.69 18.13 -8.91
CA ALA A 221 6.97 19.42 -9.54
C ALA A 221 8.05 19.34 -10.63
N TYR A 222 9.01 18.42 -10.51
CA TYR A 222 10.10 18.27 -11.48
C TYR A 222 9.87 17.15 -12.48
N ARG A 223 9.15 16.09 -12.10
CA ARG A 223 8.91 14.87 -12.87
C ARG A 223 7.47 14.39 -12.72
N PRO A 224 6.46 15.19 -13.13
CA PRO A 224 5.05 14.88 -12.84
C PRO A 224 4.59 13.58 -13.48
N ILE A 225 4.97 13.32 -14.74
CA ILE A 225 4.53 12.13 -15.47
C ILE A 225 5.19 10.90 -14.85
N GLU A 226 6.51 10.90 -14.77
CA GLU A 226 7.27 9.75 -14.27
C GLU A 226 6.93 9.45 -12.81
N PHE A 227 6.77 10.49 -11.97
CA PHE A 227 6.36 10.30 -10.59
C PHE A 227 4.94 9.75 -10.47
N GLN A 228 3.98 10.24 -11.25
CA GLN A 228 2.60 9.76 -11.17
C GLN A 228 2.48 8.31 -11.64
N ASP A 229 3.13 7.95 -12.74
CA ASP A 229 3.11 6.58 -13.27
C ASP A 229 3.70 5.60 -12.23
N ILE A 230 4.87 5.92 -11.68
CA ILE A 230 5.53 5.12 -10.65
C ILE A 230 4.68 5.04 -9.37
N MET A 231 4.08 6.16 -8.94
CA MET A 231 3.21 6.16 -7.76
C MET A 231 1.97 5.29 -7.95
N VAL A 232 1.39 5.24 -9.15
CA VAL A 232 0.27 4.33 -9.45
C VAL A 232 0.72 2.88 -9.27
N GLU A 233 1.87 2.50 -9.81
CA GLU A 233 2.42 1.14 -9.67
C GLU A 233 2.62 0.73 -8.19
N HIS A 234 3.18 1.62 -7.37
CA HIS A 234 3.44 1.32 -5.94
C HIS A 234 2.23 1.46 -5.03
N THR A 235 1.17 2.14 -5.46
CA THR A 235 -0.06 2.30 -4.67
C THR A 235 -1.20 1.40 -5.12
N LEU A 236 -1.04 0.69 -6.24
CA LEU A 236 -2.02 -0.26 -6.75
C LEU A 236 -2.10 -1.47 -5.82
N ASP A 237 -3.02 -1.41 -4.87
CA ASP A 237 -3.33 -2.51 -3.97
C ASP A 237 -4.53 -3.30 -4.50
N PHE A 238 -4.33 -4.60 -4.72
CA PHE A 238 -5.40 -5.56 -4.95
C PHE A 238 -5.55 -6.41 -3.69
N PRO A 239 -6.25 -5.92 -2.65
CA PRO A 239 -6.36 -6.67 -1.42
C PRO A 239 -7.00 -8.03 -1.73
N PRO A 240 -6.48 -9.13 -1.15
CA PRO A 240 -7.04 -10.45 -1.38
C PRO A 240 -8.51 -10.46 -0.92
N ARG A 241 -9.36 -11.17 -1.68
CA ARG A 241 -10.75 -11.41 -1.28
C ARG A 241 -10.77 -12.05 0.11
N ARG A 242 -11.68 -11.61 0.98
CA ARG A 242 -11.83 -12.20 2.32
C ARG A 242 -12.25 -13.66 2.18
N PHE A 243 -11.79 -14.51 3.10
CA PHE A 243 -12.16 -15.93 3.13
C PHE A 243 -13.68 -16.14 3.05
N ILE A 244 -14.46 -15.32 3.79
CA ILE A 244 -15.93 -15.38 3.78
C ILE A 244 -16.51 -15.15 2.37
N GLU A 245 -16.01 -14.15 1.64
CA GLU A 245 -16.46 -13.83 0.28
C GLU A 245 -16.15 -14.98 -0.68
N ILE A 246 -14.98 -15.61 -0.53
CA ILE A 246 -14.59 -16.77 -1.34
C ILE A 246 -15.52 -17.94 -1.04
N THR A 247 -15.77 -18.25 0.24
CA THR A 247 -16.65 -19.37 0.62
C THR A 247 -18.11 -19.17 0.21
N GLU A 248 -18.62 -17.94 0.29
CA GLU A 248 -19.98 -17.60 -0.17
C GLU A 248 -20.10 -17.76 -1.70
N ALA A 249 -19.07 -17.31 -2.45
CA ALA A 249 -19.01 -17.50 -3.89
C ALA A 249 -18.93 -19.00 -4.27
N VAL A 250 -18.10 -19.78 -3.58
CA VAL A 250 -18.02 -21.25 -3.77
C VAL A 250 -19.36 -21.90 -3.48
N SER A 251 -20.03 -21.57 -2.37
CA SER A 251 -21.34 -22.12 -2.04
C SER A 251 -22.38 -21.80 -3.10
N LYS A 252 -22.40 -20.57 -3.63
CA LYS A 252 -23.30 -20.20 -4.74
C LYS A 252 -23.01 -21.00 -6.00
N LEU A 253 -21.74 -21.15 -6.38
CA LEU A 253 -21.35 -21.92 -7.56
C LEU A 253 -21.70 -23.41 -7.42
N LEU A 254 -21.55 -23.98 -6.21
CA LEU A 254 -21.99 -25.35 -5.93
C LEU A 254 -23.50 -25.53 -6.08
N ASP A 255 -24.28 -24.58 -5.56
CA ASP A 255 -25.74 -24.58 -5.73
C ASP A 255 -26.11 -24.50 -7.23
N GLN A 256 -25.43 -23.67 -8.01
CA GLN A 256 -25.63 -23.56 -9.46
C GLN A 256 -25.27 -24.85 -10.21
N VAL A 257 -24.13 -25.47 -9.87
CA VAL A 257 -23.68 -26.74 -10.45
C VAL A 257 -24.68 -27.86 -10.13
N TRP A 258 -25.11 -27.96 -8.88
CA TRP A 258 -26.12 -28.93 -8.47
C TRP A 258 -27.45 -28.70 -9.20
N TYR A 259 -27.90 -27.44 -9.30
CA TYR A 259 -29.17 -27.10 -9.96
C TYR A 259 -29.14 -27.46 -11.45
N ASN A 260 -28.04 -27.16 -12.15
CA ASN A 260 -27.87 -27.59 -13.54
C ASN A 260 -28.00 -29.10 -13.69
N ARG A 261 -27.28 -29.87 -12.86
CA ARG A 261 -27.33 -31.35 -12.86
C ARG A 261 -28.75 -31.84 -12.58
N HIS A 262 -29.49 -31.19 -11.68
CA HIS A 262 -30.89 -31.50 -11.42
C HIS A 262 -31.80 -31.25 -12.63
N GLN A 263 -31.61 -30.14 -13.36
CA GLN A 263 -32.37 -29.87 -14.59
C GLN A 263 -32.07 -30.88 -15.70
N VAL A 264 -30.81 -31.27 -15.88
CA VAL A 264 -30.45 -32.35 -16.82
C VAL A 264 -31.17 -33.65 -16.46
N TRP A 265 -31.26 -34.00 -15.18
CA TRP A 265 -32.04 -35.17 -14.74
C TRP A 265 -33.53 -35.03 -15.01
N ASN A 266 -34.10 -33.83 -14.83
CA ASN A 266 -35.50 -33.54 -15.13
C ASN A 266 -35.79 -33.76 -16.63
N GLU A 267 -34.92 -33.26 -17.51
CA GLU A 267 -35.01 -33.46 -18.96
C GLU A 267 -34.95 -34.96 -19.33
N LYS A 268 -34.02 -35.71 -18.72
CA LYS A 268 -33.90 -37.17 -18.95
C LYS A 268 -35.14 -37.94 -18.51
N LEU A 269 -35.77 -37.56 -17.40
CA LEU A 269 -37.01 -38.17 -16.92
C LEU A 269 -38.18 -37.85 -17.85
N GLN A 270 -38.29 -36.60 -18.31
CA GLN A 270 -39.31 -36.19 -19.27
C GLN A 270 -39.14 -36.86 -20.64
N GLY A 271 -37.90 -37.04 -21.07
CA GLY A 271 -37.53 -37.72 -22.32
C GLY A 271 -37.61 -39.25 -22.23
N GLY A 272 -37.83 -39.83 -21.05
CA GLY A 272 -37.89 -41.28 -20.82
C GLY A 272 -36.54 -42.00 -20.86
N GLU A 273 -35.41 -41.25 -20.91
CA GLU A 273 -34.05 -41.80 -20.78
C GLU A 273 -33.79 -42.29 -19.34
N ALA A 274 -34.31 -41.54 -18.36
CA ALA A 274 -34.25 -41.90 -16.94
C ALA A 274 -35.61 -42.42 -16.43
N VAL A 275 -35.58 -43.26 -15.40
CA VAL A 275 -36.78 -43.92 -14.84
C VAL A 275 -36.88 -43.75 -13.33
N LEU A 276 -38.08 -43.41 -12.85
CA LEU A 276 -38.40 -43.42 -11.42
C LEU A 276 -38.68 -44.85 -10.94
N ILE A 277 -38.00 -45.25 -9.88
CA ILE A 277 -38.18 -46.56 -9.24
C ILE A 277 -38.75 -46.38 -7.83
N GLU A 278 -39.51 -47.39 -7.38
CA GLU A 278 -40.13 -47.42 -6.04
C GLU A 278 -39.33 -48.30 -5.06
N ASN A 279 -38.48 -49.19 -5.56
CA ASN A 279 -37.68 -50.10 -4.74
C ASN A 279 -36.20 -49.79 -4.88
N HIS A 280 -35.53 -49.54 -3.75
CA HIS A 280 -34.09 -49.27 -3.70
C HIS A 280 -33.22 -50.41 -4.27
N GLU A 281 -33.69 -51.66 -4.20
CA GLU A 281 -32.95 -52.82 -4.75
C GLU A 281 -32.77 -52.75 -6.28
N GLU A 282 -33.65 -52.02 -6.97
CA GLU A 282 -33.59 -51.85 -8.43
C GLU A 282 -32.49 -50.88 -8.87
N ARG A 283 -31.93 -50.09 -7.94
CA ARG A 283 -30.81 -49.17 -8.18
C ARG A 283 -29.48 -49.92 -8.32
N GLY A 284 -29.28 -51.00 -7.56
CA GLY A 284 -28.07 -51.84 -7.67
C GLY A 284 -27.99 -52.64 -8.98
N ARG A 285 -29.09 -52.68 -9.75
CA ARG A 285 -29.20 -53.36 -11.05
C ARG A 285 -29.27 -52.37 -12.21
N ASP A 286 -28.80 -51.14 -12.00
CA ASP A 286 -28.81 -50.06 -12.98
C ASP A 286 -27.48 -50.00 -13.73
N PRO A 287 -27.37 -50.60 -14.93
CA PRO A 287 -26.12 -50.61 -15.69
C PRO A 287 -25.73 -49.24 -16.24
N PHE A 288 -26.65 -48.27 -16.29
CA PHE A 288 -26.44 -46.96 -16.92
C PHE A 288 -26.54 -45.78 -15.95
N GLY A 289 -26.88 -46.01 -14.68
CA GLY A 289 -27.02 -44.96 -13.68
C GLY A 289 -28.21 -44.02 -13.93
N LEU A 290 -29.24 -44.50 -14.65
CA LEU A 290 -30.41 -43.72 -15.09
C LEU A 290 -31.69 -44.02 -14.27
N ARG A 291 -31.56 -44.71 -13.13
CA ARG A 291 -32.67 -44.99 -12.20
C ARG A 291 -32.54 -44.18 -10.93
N ILE A 292 -33.60 -43.47 -10.58
CA ILE A 292 -33.67 -42.67 -9.35
C ILE A 292 -34.91 -43.03 -8.55
N HIS A 293 -34.73 -43.21 -7.23
CA HIS A 293 -35.83 -43.55 -6.34
C HIS A 293 -36.78 -42.37 -6.18
N ARG A 294 -38.10 -42.61 -6.20
CA ARG A 294 -39.11 -41.54 -6.15
C ARG A 294 -38.91 -40.59 -4.96
N SER A 295 -38.68 -41.13 -3.76
CA SER A 295 -38.49 -40.28 -2.57
C SER A 295 -37.24 -39.38 -2.65
N ILE A 296 -36.19 -39.81 -3.38
CA ILE A 296 -34.98 -39.00 -3.60
C ILE A 296 -35.30 -37.90 -4.60
N TRP A 297 -36.01 -38.22 -5.69
CA TRP A 297 -36.44 -37.25 -6.69
C TRP A 297 -37.32 -36.15 -6.08
N GLU A 298 -38.33 -36.53 -5.29
CA GLU A 298 -39.19 -35.58 -4.58
C GLU A 298 -38.40 -34.69 -3.60
N GLY A 299 -37.34 -35.24 -2.98
CA GLY A 299 -36.40 -34.48 -2.16
C GLY A 299 -35.62 -33.44 -2.98
N ALA A 300 -35.11 -33.84 -4.14
CA ALA A 300 -34.40 -32.97 -5.06
C ALA A 300 -35.31 -31.84 -5.58
N GLU A 301 -36.55 -32.15 -5.98
CA GLU A 301 -37.52 -31.13 -6.42
C GLU A 301 -37.79 -30.08 -5.33
N ARG A 302 -37.93 -30.50 -4.07
CA ARG A 302 -38.08 -29.57 -2.94
C ARG A 302 -36.85 -28.67 -2.78
N SER A 303 -35.65 -29.22 -2.94
CA SER A 303 -34.40 -28.45 -2.88
C SER A 303 -34.26 -27.47 -4.05
N ALA A 304 -34.65 -27.86 -5.27
CA ALA A 304 -34.64 -27.00 -6.44
C ALA A 304 -35.55 -25.78 -6.27
N ARG A 305 -36.78 -25.98 -5.78
CA ARG A 305 -37.71 -24.87 -5.46
C ARG A 305 -37.14 -23.90 -4.42
N LYS A 306 -36.40 -24.41 -3.42
CA LYS A 306 -35.72 -23.57 -2.43
C LYS A 306 -34.62 -22.73 -3.09
N MET A 307 -33.86 -23.30 -4.01
CA MET A 307 -32.82 -22.56 -4.76
C MET A 307 -33.43 -21.48 -5.65
N GLU A 308 -34.51 -21.79 -6.37
CA GLU A 308 -35.26 -20.81 -7.18
C GLU A 308 -35.73 -19.63 -6.34
N THR A 309 -36.21 -19.90 -5.12
CA THR A 309 -36.61 -18.86 -4.17
C THR A 309 -35.41 -18.08 -3.64
N LYS A 310 -34.28 -18.75 -3.39
CA LYS A 310 -33.05 -18.15 -2.82
C LYS A 310 -32.35 -17.20 -3.79
N TYR A 311 -32.25 -17.57 -5.07
CA TYR A 311 -31.43 -16.87 -6.05
C TYR A 311 -32.23 -16.00 -7.04
N GLY A 312 -33.50 -16.32 -7.27
CA GLY A 312 -34.34 -15.56 -8.19
C GLY A 312 -34.03 -15.79 -9.69
N PRO A 313 -34.77 -15.11 -10.58
CA PRO A 313 -34.65 -15.31 -12.03
C PRO A 313 -33.30 -14.81 -12.57
N GLY A 314 -32.68 -15.61 -13.46
CA GLY A 314 -31.43 -15.27 -14.15
C GLY A 314 -30.14 -15.75 -13.45
N GLU A 315 -30.23 -16.23 -12.21
CA GLU A 315 -29.08 -16.76 -11.46
C GLU A 315 -28.95 -18.29 -11.53
N LEU A 316 -29.98 -18.98 -12.02
CA LEU A 316 -30.07 -20.45 -12.09
C LEU A 316 -30.33 -20.94 -13.53
N GLY A 317 -29.64 -20.33 -14.49
CA GLY A 317 -29.75 -20.68 -15.90
C GLY A 317 -31.04 -20.18 -16.58
N PRO A 318 -31.35 -20.66 -17.80
CA PRO A 318 -30.57 -21.64 -18.57
C PRO A 318 -29.16 -21.13 -18.91
N TRP A 319 -28.20 -22.04 -18.96
CA TRP A 319 -26.80 -21.77 -19.29
C TRP A 319 -26.44 -22.47 -20.59
N ASP A 320 -25.71 -21.79 -21.46
CA ASP A 320 -25.09 -22.45 -22.62
C ASP A 320 -23.77 -23.16 -22.23
N ASP A 321 -23.13 -23.82 -23.21
CA ASP A 321 -21.87 -24.54 -22.98
C ASP A 321 -20.76 -23.62 -22.44
N PHE A 322 -20.75 -22.34 -22.85
CA PHE A 322 -19.76 -21.38 -22.40
C PHE A 322 -20.02 -20.95 -20.96
N ASP A 323 -21.26 -20.59 -20.63
CA ASP A 323 -21.68 -20.24 -19.27
C ASP A 323 -21.41 -21.39 -18.30
N TRP A 324 -21.70 -22.62 -18.73
CA TRP A 324 -21.43 -23.82 -17.96
C TRP A 324 -19.92 -24.02 -17.73
N GLY A 325 -19.11 -23.88 -18.78
CA GLY A 325 -17.65 -23.91 -18.66
C GLY A 325 -17.11 -22.83 -17.72
N LEU A 326 -17.68 -21.61 -17.78
CA LEU A 326 -17.30 -20.50 -16.93
C LEU A 326 -17.65 -20.73 -15.46
N ILE A 327 -18.81 -21.32 -15.16
CA ILE A 327 -19.22 -21.66 -13.78
C ILE A 327 -18.25 -22.69 -13.18
N ASN A 328 -17.98 -23.77 -13.91
CA ASN A 328 -17.05 -24.81 -13.45
C ASN A 328 -15.63 -24.24 -13.30
N GLY A 329 -15.16 -23.42 -14.25
CA GLY A 329 -13.84 -22.77 -14.17
C GLY A 329 -13.72 -21.82 -12.98
N LYS A 330 -14.76 -21.03 -12.68
CA LYS A 330 -14.81 -20.18 -11.47
C LYS A 330 -14.76 -21.03 -10.20
N LEU A 331 -15.51 -22.13 -10.15
CA LEU A 331 -15.54 -23.02 -8.99
C LEU A 331 -14.16 -23.66 -8.75
N SER A 332 -13.54 -24.24 -9.78
CA SER A 332 -12.18 -24.79 -9.71
C SER A 332 -11.16 -23.77 -9.24
N ALA A 333 -11.19 -22.56 -9.80
CA ALA A 333 -10.25 -21.50 -9.41
C ALA A 333 -10.38 -21.13 -7.92
N LEU A 334 -11.61 -20.98 -7.42
CA LEU A 334 -11.85 -20.64 -6.01
C LEU A 334 -11.49 -21.80 -5.07
N ARG A 335 -11.81 -23.04 -5.43
CA ARG A 335 -11.44 -24.25 -4.67
C ARG A 335 -9.92 -24.44 -4.60
N TRP A 336 -9.22 -24.22 -5.70
CA TRP A 336 -7.76 -24.23 -5.73
C TRP A 336 -7.14 -23.18 -4.81
N VAL A 337 -7.70 -21.96 -4.79
CA VAL A 337 -7.29 -20.91 -3.84
C VAL A 337 -7.49 -21.34 -2.38
N LEU A 338 -8.49 -22.19 -2.10
CA LEU A 338 -8.76 -22.77 -0.78
C LEU A 338 -7.91 -24.01 -0.46
N GLY A 339 -7.07 -24.47 -1.40
CA GLY A 339 -6.15 -25.60 -1.23
C GLY A 339 -6.67 -26.94 -1.73
N GLU A 340 -7.77 -26.97 -2.49
CA GLU A 340 -8.25 -28.18 -3.17
C GLU A 340 -7.52 -28.39 -4.53
N ASP A 341 -7.60 -29.60 -5.09
CA ASP A 341 -7.05 -29.88 -6.42
C ASP A 341 -7.90 -29.23 -7.54
N TRP A 342 -7.24 -28.91 -8.66
CA TRP A 342 -7.83 -28.14 -9.77
C TRP A 342 -9.10 -28.77 -10.38
N ASP A 343 -9.16 -30.10 -10.39
CA ASP A 343 -10.23 -30.89 -11.02
C ASP A 343 -11.31 -31.33 -10.03
N MET A 344 -11.28 -30.85 -8.77
CA MET A 344 -12.29 -31.18 -7.76
C MET A 344 -13.60 -30.43 -8.03
N LEU A 345 -14.43 -30.98 -8.91
CA LEU A 345 -15.76 -30.48 -9.28
C LEU A 345 -16.91 -31.33 -8.69
N ASP A 346 -16.59 -32.21 -7.75
CA ASP A 346 -17.58 -32.99 -7.02
C ASP A 346 -18.43 -32.05 -6.14
N THR A 347 -19.74 -32.25 -6.19
CA THR A 347 -20.75 -31.48 -5.46
C THR A 347 -21.59 -32.40 -4.59
#